data_AF-A0A6V7RCG6-F1
#
_entry.id   AF-A0A6V7RCG6-F1
#
_cell.length_a   1.000
_cell.length_b   1.000
_cell.length_c   1.000
_cell.angle_alpha   90.00
_cell.angle_beta   90.00
_cell.angle_gamma   90.00
#
_symmetry.space_group_name_H-M   'P 1'
#
loop_
_entity.id
_entity.type
_entity.pdbx_description
1 polymer ?
#
loop_
_entity_poly.entity_id
_entity_poly.type
_entity_poly.pdbx_seq_one_letter_code
_entity_poly.pdbx_strand_id
1 'polypeptide(L)'
;MSENVYHINDVDRLLENQQLILDVREYSEFESGHISGVKHVPLGELDSRLEELPKEKEIYVYCQSGRRSEIAVSILNDKGFSAKNLTEGYSEYKGSFNSTHKNITSSAHKLLALGSLQCPGPLITVNMEMQKLNAGEKLEVTVDDIGFSADIEAWAKKSGNKILKNVVENNAVNIIIEKQENQDNDAPKMMETKDGATMVVFSGDLDKALASFIIATGARSMGREVTMFFTFWGLSVIKDPNAKKIKKSGIDKLFSAMLPNSANHLPISKMNMLGAGQKMMKNIMNKKKVEALSTMIQKADSLGVKMIACTMSMDVMAIEKEELLPFVEFGGVGTYLGDTENSNLNLFI
;
A
#
# COMPACT_ATOMS: atom_id res chain seq x y z
N MET A 1 -16.25 45.27 3.53
CA MET A 1 -17.37 44.32 3.74
C MET A 1 -16.71 43.03 4.20
N SER A 2 -17.01 42.56 5.42
CA SER A 2 -16.48 41.31 5.94
C SER A 2 -16.95 40.16 5.04
N GLU A 3 -16.03 39.50 4.34
CA GLU A 3 -16.34 38.27 3.62
C GLU A 3 -16.86 37.26 4.63
N ASN A 4 -18.06 36.72 4.38
CA ASN A 4 -18.57 35.61 5.17
C ASN A 4 -17.62 34.43 4.94
N VAL A 5 -16.85 34.08 5.97
CA VAL A 5 -16.00 32.89 5.97
C VAL A 5 -16.91 31.68 6.16
N TYR A 6 -16.81 30.71 5.26
CA TYR A 6 -17.53 29.43 5.37
C TYR A 6 -16.55 28.35 5.81
N HIS A 7 -16.96 27.53 6.76
CA HIS A 7 -16.16 26.45 7.33
C HIS A 7 -16.65 25.10 6.81
N ILE A 8 -15.79 24.08 6.78
CA ILE A 8 -16.18 22.73 6.34
C ILE A 8 -17.37 22.17 7.14
N ASN A 9 -17.50 22.56 8.41
CA ASN A 9 -18.60 22.13 9.27
C ASN A 9 -19.95 22.82 8.95
N ASP A 10 -19.99 23.77 8.00
CA ASP A 10 -21.23 24.34 7.47
C ASP A 10 -21.88 23.47 6.38
N VAL A 11 -21.19 22.42 5.91
CA VAL A 11 -21.62 21.55 4.80
C VAL A 11 -23.01 20.98 5.01
N ASP A 12 -23.34 20.49 6.21
CA ASP A 12 -24.65 19.89 6.48
C ASP A 12 -25.79 20.91 6.28
N ARG A 13 -25.59 22.14 6.79
CA ARG A 13 -26.53 23.26 6.60
C ARG A 13 -26.65 23.65 5.12
N LEU A 14 -25.55 23.61 4.38
CA LEU A 14 -25.54 23.94 2.95
C LEU A 14 -26.28 22.89 2.11
N LEU A 15 -26.11 21.60 2.45
CA LEU A 15 -26.82 20.49 1.81
C LEU A 15 -28.32 20.54 2.09
N GLU A 16 -28.74 20.83 3.32
CA GLU A 16 -30.16 21.01 3.68
C GLU A 16 -30.81 22.15 2.86
N ASN A 17 -30.04 23.20 2.56
CA ASN A 17 -30.46 24.32 1.71
C ASN A 17 -30.29 24.05 0.20
N GLN A 18 -30.04 22.79 -0.20
CA GLN A 18 -29.87 22.34 -1.59
C GLN A 18 -28.78 23.11 -2.37
N GLN A 19 -27.75 23.59 -1.66
CA GLN A 19 -26.61 24.25 -2.29
C GLN A 19 -25.71 23.22 -2.98
N LEU A 20 -24.99 23.65 -4.03
CA LEU A 20 -24.03 22.77 -4.70
C LEU A 20 -22.71 22.81 -3.93
N ILE A 21 -22.26 21.63 -3.51
CA ILE A 21 -20.96 21.44 -2.87
C ILE A 21 -20.07 20.63 -3.80
N LEU A 22 -18.84 21.10 -4.01
CA LEU A 22 -17.86 20.53 -4.91
C LEU A 22 -16.65 20.02 -4.12
N ASP A 23 -16.42 18.71 -4.18
CA ASP A 23 -15.20 18.06 -3.72
C ASP A 23 -14.17 18.05 -4.85
N VAL A 24 -13.03 18.71 -4.65
CA VAL A 24 -11.93 18.78 -5.63
C VAL A 24 -10.72 17.92 -5.26
N ARG A 25 -10.90 16.96 -4.32
CA ARG A 25 -9.87 15.98 -3.97
C ARG A 25 -9.64 15.00 -5.11
N GLU A 26 -8.54 14.26 -5.05
CA GLU A 26 -8.27 13.18 -6.02
C GLU A 26 -9.25 12.01 -5.81
N TYR A 27 -9.41 11.16 -6.84
CA TYR A 27 -10.32 10.00 -6.77
C TYR A 27 -10.02 9.09 -5.57
N SER A 28 -8.76 8.82 -5.30
CA SER A 28 -8.35 7.96 -4.17
C SER A 28 -8.82 8.51 -2.82
N GLU A 29 -8.80 9.84 -2.64
CA GLU A 29 -9.28 10.50 -1.42
C GLU A 29 -10.81 10.44 -1.33
N PHE A 30 -11.51 10.64 -2.44
CA PHE A 30 -12.98 10.60 -2.49
C PHE A 30 -13.54 9.19 -2.25
N GLU A 31 -12.90 8.17 -2.84
CA GLU A 31 -13.26 6.75 -2.67
C GLU A 31 -12.99 6.25 -1.25
N SER A 32 -11.93 6.76 -0.60
CA SER A 32 -11.63 6.44 0.81
C SER A 32 -12.67 6.98 1.80
N GLY A 33 -13.52 7.92 1.35
CA GLY A 33 -14.58 8.54 2.13
C GLY A 33 -14.90 9.94 1.63
N HIS A 34 -16.18 10.29 1.60
CA HIS A 34 -16.64 11.60 1.20
C HIS A 34 -17.92 12.02 1.92
N ILE A 35 -18.25 13.30 1.82
CA ILE A 35 -19.48 13.86 2.35
C ILE A 35 -20.61 13.48 1.37
N SER A 36 -21.73 12.96 1.88
CA SER A 36 -22.88 12.61 1.05
C SER A 36 -23.47 13.81 0.32
N GLY A 37 -23.95 13.63 -0.91
CA GLY A 37 -24.70 14.66 -1.64
C GLY A 37 -23.85 15.76 -2.26
N VAL A 38 -22.52 15.62 -2.22
CA VAL A 38 -21.58 16.53 -2.90
C VAL A 38 -21.26 16.02 -4.30
N LYS A 39 -20.87 16.93 -5.18
CA LYS A 39 -20.37 16.61 -6.52
C LYS A 39 -18.85 16.48 -6.46
N HIS A 40 -18.28 15.48 -7.14
CA HIS A 40 -16.83 15.27 -7.18
C HIS A 40 -16.26 15.61 -8.56
N VAL A 41 -15.29 16.53 -8.60
CA VAL A 41 -14.50 16.85 -9.79
C VAL A 41 -13.08 17.19 -9.30
N PRO A 42 -12.09 16.30 -9.48
CA PRO A 42 -10.71 16.56 -9.05
C PRO A 42 -10.17 17.88 -9.61
N LEU A 43 -9.35 18.60 -8.82
CA LEU A 43 -8.81 19.89 -9.23
C LEU A 43 -8.10 19.83 -10.60
N GLY A 44 -7.36 18.75 -10.87
CA GLY A 44 -6.63 18.57 -12.14
C GLY A 44 -7.55 18.43 -13.37
N GLU A 45 -8.80 18.02 -13.19
CA GLU A 45 -9.78 17.85 -14.25
C GLU A 45 -10.78 19.01 -14.35
N LEU A 46 -10.76 19.93 -13.39
CA LEU A 46 -11.77 20.97 -13.21
C LEU A 46 -11.98 21.83 -14.47
N ASP A 47 -10.89 22.27 -15.13
CA ASP A 47 -10.97 23.12 -16.32
C ASP A 47 -11.58 22.38 -17.53
N SER A 48 -11.34 21.06 -17.62
CA SER A 48 -11.90 20.21 -18.68
C SER A 48 -13.36 19.79 -18.46
N ARG A 49 -13.87 19.92 -17.22
CA ARG A 49 -15.18 19.44 -16.79
C ARG A 49 -16.11 20.56 -16.31
N LEU A 50 -15.82 21.81 -16.68
CA LEU A 50 -16.63 22.98 -16.32
C LEU A 50 -18.09 22.88 -16.78
N GLU A 51 -18.36 22.18 -17.88
CA GLU A 51 -19.71 21.98 -18.42
C GLU A 51 -20.61 21.17 -17.49
N GLU A 52 -20.03 20.41 -16.56
CA GLU A 52 -20.78 19.65 -15.57
C GLU A 52 -21.32 20.53 -14.44
N LEU A 53 -20.83 21.77 -14.31
CA LEU A 53 -21.19 22.67 -13.22
C LEU A 53 -22.28 23.66 -13.66
N PRO A 54 -23.35 23.84 -12.85
CA PRO A 54 -24.39 24.83 -13.14
C PRO A 54 -23.84 26.25 -12.95
N LYS A 55 -23.99 27.11 -13.95
CA LYS A 55 -23.49 28.49 -13.90
C LYS A 55 -24.36 29.41 -13.05
N GLU A 56 -25.63 29.05 -12.85
CA GLU A 56 -26.61 29.87 -12.14
C GLU A 56 -26.63 29.63 -10.62
N LYS A 57 -25.86 28.66 -10.12
CA LYS A 57 -25.81 28.31 -8.71
C LYS A 57 -24.49 28.71 -8.07
N GLU A 58 -24.56 29.07 -6.80
CA GLU A 58 -23.38 29.26 -5.96
C GLU A 58 -22.75 27.90 -5.64
N ILE A 59 -21.43 27.79 -5.81
CA ILE A 59 -20.66 26.56 -5.66
C ILE A 59 -19.77 26.66 -4.43
N TYR A 60 -19.97 25.76 -3.48
CA TYR A 60 -19.16 25.69 -2.26
C TYR A 60 -18.09 24.62 -2.43
N VAL A 61 -16.82 25.00 -2.42
CA VAL A 61 -15.72 24.11 -2.79
C VAL A 61 -14.91 23.72 -1.57
N TYR A 62 -14.64 22.42 -1.41
CA TYR A 62 -13.70 21.93 -0.41
C TYR A 62 -12.69 20.95 -1.01
N CYS A 63 -11.57 20.79 -0.33
CA CYS A 63 -10.57 19.77 -0.62
C CYS A 63 -10.14 19.09 0.68
N GLN A 64 -9.00 18.39 0.71
CA GLN A 64 -8.55 17.70 1.92
C GLN A 64 -8.22 18.65 3.08
N SER A 65 -7.53 19.76 2.82
CA SER A 65 -6.97 20.64 3.87
C SER A 65 -7.19 22.16 3.62
N GLY A 66 -8.11 22.53 2.72
CA GLY A 66 -8.40 23.92 2.33
C GLY A 66 -7.54 24.53 1.20
N ARG A 67 -6.31 24.06 0.94
CA ARG A 67 -5.40 24.70 -0.05
C ARG A 67 -5.82 24.51 -1.51
N ARG A 68 -6.25 23.31 -1.90
CA ARG A 68 -6.67 23.03 -3.29
C ARG A 68 -8.01 23.68 -3.62
N SER A 69 -8.89 23.84 -2.62
CA SER A 69 -10.18 24.48 -2.81
C SER A 69 -10.05 25.99 -3.02
N GLU A 70 -9.05 26.65 -2.42
CA GLU A 70 -8.72 28.05 -2.76
C GLU A 70 -8.36 28.21 -4.24
N ILE A 71 -7.52 27.32 -4.76
CA ILE A 71 -7.12 27.32 -6.18
C ILE A 71 -8.34 27.05 -7.08
N ALA A 72 -9.15 26.05 -6.74
CA ALA A 72 -10.38 25.72 -7.47
C ALA A 72 -11.35 26.90 -7.53
N VAL A 73 -11.54 27.60 -6.40
CA VAL A 73 -12.41 28.79 -6.33
C VAL A 73 -11.89 29.90 -7.23
N SER A 74 -10.58 30.15 -7.25
CA SER A 74 -9.98 31.12 -8.18
C SER A 74 -10.29 30.76 -9.63
N ILE A 75 -10.06 29.50 -10.03
CA ILE A 75 -10.32 29.02 -11.39
C ILE A 75 -11.80 29.18 -11.76
N LEU A 76 -12.71 28.80 -10.87
CA LEU A 76 -14.15 28.89 -11.10
C LEU A 76 -14.63 30.34 -11.24
N ASN A 77 -14.17 31.23 -10.35
CA ASN A 77 -14.50 32.65 -10.40
C ASN A 77 -13.96 33.32 -11.68
N ASP A 78 -12.74 32.99 -12.10
CA ASP A 78 -12.15 33.47 -13.35
C ASP A 78 -12.94 33.00 -14.59
N LYS A 79 -13.57 31.82 -14.51
CA LYS A 79 -14.41 31.24 -15.56
C LYS A 79 -15.88 31.67 -15.47
N GLY A 80 -16.21 32.60 -14.57
CA GLY A 80 -17.53 33.21 -14.43
C GLY A 80 -18.53 32.43 -13.58
N PHE A 81 -18.09 31.45 -12.79
CA PHE A 81 -18.91 30.80 -11.78
C PHE A 81 -18.89 31.59 -10.47
N SER A 82 -19.92 31.45 -9.64
CA SER A 82 -19.92 32.02 -8.28
C SER A 82 -19.45 30.96 -7.30
N ALA A 83 -18.15 30.93 -6.98
CA ALA A 83 -17.55 29.94 -6.09
C ALA A 83 -17.09 30.52 -4.75
N LYS A 84 -17.33 29.77 -3.67
CA LYS A 84 -16.91 30.09 -2.29
C LYS A 84 -16.11 28.95 -1.69
N ASN A 85 -15.06 29.29 -0.95
CA ASN A 85 -14.21 28.31 -0.30
C ASN A 85 -14.81 27.85 1.03
N LEU A 86 -14.87 26.54 1.25
CA LEU A 86 -15.07 25.94 2.56
C LEU A 86 -13.70 25.71 3.19
N THR A 87 -13.39 26.53 4.19
CA THR A 87 -12.11 26.52 4.88
C THR A 87 -11.94 25.26 5.75
N GLU A 88 -10.71 24.97 6.18
CA GLU A 88 -10.30 23.80 6.99
C GLU A 88 -10.22 22.48 6.21
N GLY A 89 -11.13 22.26 5.25
CA GLY A 89 -11.14 21.09 4.38
C GLY A 89 -11.63 19.80 5.07
N TYR A 90 -11.74 18.74 4.29
CA TYR A 90 -12.33 17.45 4.69
C TYR A 90 -11.73 16.84 5.96
N SER A 91 -10.43 17.07 6.24
CA SER A 91 -9.78 16.55 7.46
C SER A 91 -10.39 17.05 8.76
N GLU A 92 -11.07 18.20 8.75
CA GLU A 92 -11.65 18.85 9.92
C GLU A 92 -13.19 18.73 9.99
N TYR A 93 -13.80 17.98 9.06
CA TYR A 93 -15.24 17.76 9.04
C TYR A 93 -15.68 16.79 10.15
N LYS A 94 -16.62 17.23 10.98
CA LYS A 94 -17.13 16.49 12.15
C LYS A 94 -18.49 15.82 11.93
N GLY A 95 -19.07 15.97 10.73
CA GLY A 95 -20.39 15.47 10.38
C GLY A 95 -20.41 14.00 9.94
N SER A 96 -21.53 13.58 9.37
CA SER A 96 -21.74 12.17 8.99
C SER A 96 -21.13 11.88 7.62
N PHE A 97 -20.18 10.94 7.58
CA PHE A 97 -19.58 10.46 6.35
C PHE A 97 -20.46 9.40 5.69
N ASN A 98 -20.68 9.51 4.37
CA ASN A 98 -21.21 8.38 3.63
C ASN A 98 -20.05 7.49 3.25
N SER A 99 -19.95 6.37 3.96
CA SER A 99 -19.19 5.23 3.49
C SER A 99 -20.18 4.21 2.95
N THR A 100 -19.82 3.51 1.88
CA THR A 100 -20.57 2.38 1.31
C THR A 100 -20.67 1.16 2.26
N HIS A 101 -20.45 1.34 3.56
CA HIS A 101 -20.58 0.32 4.58
C HIS A 101 -22.03 0.26 5.13
N LYS A 102 -22.71 -0.85 4.85
CA LYS A 102 -23.94 -1.25 5.58
C LYS A 102 -23.60 -1.40 7.07
N ASN A 103 -24.00 -0.42 7.87
CA ASN A 103 -24.05 -0.54 9.33
C ASN A 103 -25.15 -1.54 9.72
N ILE A 104 -24.76 -2.68 10.31
CA ILE A 104 -25.66 -3.48 11.15
C ILE A 104 -25.07 -3.47 12.55
N THR A 105 -25.73 -2.77 13.46
CA THR A 105 -25.41 -2.72 14.89
C THR A 105 -26.01 -3.92 15.62
N SER A 106 -25.19 -4.68 16.36
CA SER A 106 -25.43 -4.97 17.79
C SER A 106 -24.30 -5.80 18.44
N SER A 107 -23.90 -5.36 19.64
CA SER A 107 -23.03 -5.98 20.66
C SER A 107 -21.55 -6.27 20.31
N ALA A 108 -20.65 -5.59 21.04
CA ALA A 108 -19.23 -5.89 21.31
C ALA A 108 -18.27 -6.26 20.14
N HIS A 109 -18.79 -6.31 18.92
CA HIS A 109 -18.14 -6.75 17.71
C HIS A 109 -18.42 -5.71 16.63
N LYS A 110 -17.38 -5.00 16.20
CA LYS A 110 -17.45 -4.15 15.02
C LYS A 110 -17.01 -4.98 13.83
N LEU A 111 -17.92 -5.29 12.91
CA LEU A 111 -17.63 -6.03 11.69
C LEU A 111 -17.25 -5.06 10.56
N LEU A 112 -16.10 -5.27 9.95
CA LEU A 112 -15.55 -4.42 8.90
C LEU A 112 -15.12 -5.26 7.70
N ALA A 113 -15.75 -5.04 6.54
CA ALA A 113 -15.37 -5.70 5.29
C ALA A 113 -14.59 -4.72 4.40
N LEU A 114 -13.35 -5.07 4.05
CA LEU A 114 -12.39 -4.26 3.31
C LEU A 114 -12.06 -4.96 1.98
N GLY A 115 -12.99 -4.90 1.03
CA GLY A 115 -12.90 -5.64 -0.23
C GLY A 115 -12.20 -4.91 -1.39
N SER A 116 -11.82 -3.64 -1.22
CA SER A 116 -11.27 -2.83 -2.33
C SER A 116 -10.03 -2.03 -1.96
N LEU A 117 -9.51 -2.18 -0.74
CA LEU A 117 -8.32 -1.46 -0.30
C LEU A 117 -7.12 -2.38 -0.46
N GLN A 118 -6.20 -2.02 -1.36
CA GLN A 118 -4.90 -2.66 -1.44
C GLN A 118 -3.98 -2.15 -0.31
N CYS A 119 -2.98 -2.93 0.07
CA CYS A 119 -1.98 -2.54 1.08
C CYS A 119 -1.34 -1.17 0.75
N PRO A 120 -1.23 -0.21 1.70
CA PRO A 120 -1.45 -0.31 3.16
C PRO A 120 -2.88 -0.05 3.65
N GLY A 121 -3.84 0.15 2.75
CA GLY A 121 -5.20 0.60 3.07
C GLY A 121 -5.86 -0.17 4.21
N PRO A 122 -5.97 -1.52 4.14
CA PRO A 122 -6.63 -2.28 5.18
C PRO A 122 -5.99 -2.14 6.56
N LEU A 123 -4.65 -2.10 6.60
CA LEU A 123 -3.90 -1.99 7.86
C LEU A 123 -4.11 -0.62 8.51
N ILE A 124 -4.15 0.45 7.71
CA ILE A 124 -4.44 1.80 8.17
C ILE A 124 -5.86 1.86 8.75
N THR A 125 -6.84 1.31 8.03
CA THR A 125 -8.24 1.31 8.49
C THR A 125 -8.38 0.53 9.79
N VAL A 126 -7.77 -0.65 9.90
CA VAL A 126 -7.77 -1.42 11.15
C VAL A 126 -7.14 -0.62 12.28
N ASN A 127 -6.00 0.04 12.05
CA ASN A 127 -5.37 0.85 13.08
C ASN A 127 -6.26 2.02 13.53
N MET A 128 -6.91 2.72 12.59
CA MET A 128 -7.85 3.81 12.89
C MET A 128 -9.08 3.34 13.67
N GLU A 129 -9.65 2.19 13.30
CA GLU A 129 -10.81 1.63 13.98
C GLU A 129 -10.46 1.10 15.37
N MET A 130 -9.31 0.43 15.51
CA MET A 130 -8.79 0.00 16.80
C MET A 130 -8.53 1.17 17.75
N GLN A 131 -8.11 2.35 17.25
CA GLN A 131 -7.95 3.54 18.11
C GLN A 131 -9.25 4.03 18.73
N LYS A 132 -10.40 3.82 18.06
CA LYS A 132 -11.73 4.23 18.54
C LYS A 132 -12.32 3.30 19.60
N LEU A 133 -11.78 2.08 19.74
CA LEU A 133 -12.27 1.07 20.68
C LEU A 133 -11.69 1.26 22.09
N ASN A 134 -12.40 0.75 23.09
CA ASN A 134 -11.93 0.61 24.47
C ASN A 134 -11.17 -0.72 24.66
N ALA A 135 -10.39 -0.83 25.74
CA ALA A 135 -9.73 -2.09 26.08
C ALA A 135 -10.76 -3.22 26.33
N GLY A 136 -10.47 -4.41 25.80
CA GLY A 136 -11.36 -5.58 25.83
C GLY A 136 -12.41 -5.64 24.71
N GLU A 137 -12.60 -4.57 23.95
CA GLU A 137 -13.49 -4.58 22.78
C GLU A 137 -12.85 -5.29 21.58
N LYS A 138 -13.69 -5.87 20.73
CA LYS A 138 -13.25 -6.71 19.60
C LYS A 138 -13.62 -6.08 18.26
N LEU A 139 -12.66 -6.12 17.34
CA LEU A 139 -12.80 -5.76 15.94
C LEU A 139 -12.75 -7.04 15.09
N GLU A 140 -13.78 -7.28 14.31
CA GLU A 140 -13.82 -8.35 13.32
C GLU A 140 -13.65 -7.76 11.93
N VAL A 141 -12.69 -8.29 11.16
CA VAL A 141 -12.30 -7.72 9.88
C VAL A 141 -12.22 -8.83 8.83
N THR A 142 -12.83 -8.59 7.67
CA THR A 142 -12.66 -9.42 6.47
C THR A 142 -11.92 -8.59 5.42
N VAL A 143 -10.80 -9.10 4.91
CA VAL A 143 -9.98 -8.41 3.91
C VAL A 143 -9.74 -9.31 2.72
N ASP A 144 -9.96 -8.80 1.51
CA ASP A 144 -9.75 -9.52 0.25
C ASP A 144 -8.28 -9.45 -0.21
N ASP A 145 -7.34 -9.47 0.74
CA ASP A 145 -5.89 -9.55 0.53
C ASP A 145 -5.31 -10.59 1.48
N ILE A 146 -4.99 -11.75 0.94
CA ILE A 146 -4.27 -12.87 1.57
C ILE A 146 -2.99 -12.46 2.33
N GLY A 147 -2.25 -11.43 1.87
CA GLY A 147 -1.03 -10.95 2.51
C GLY A 147 -1.31 -10.19 3.81
N PHE A 148 -2.57 -9.78 3.99
CA PHE A 148 -3.01 -9.08 5.18
C PHE A 148 -2.91 -9.92 6.45
N SER A 149 -2.99 -11.26 6.33
CA SER A 149 -2.78 -12.19 7.43
C SER A 149 -1.42 -11.99 8.12
N ALA A 150 -0.35 -11.84 7.34
CA ALA A 150 0.98 -11.61 7.87
C ALA A 150 1.16 -10.16 8.35
N ASP A 151 0.59 -9.20 7.62
CA ASP A 151 0.65 -7.77 7.97
C ASP A 151 -0.02 -7.49 9.33
N ILE A 152 -1.18 -8.08 9.58
CA ILE A 152 -1.92 -7.85 10.81
C ILE A 152 -1.22 -8.48 12.02
N GLU A 153 -0.58 -9.63 11.84
CA GLU A 153 0.23 -10.28 12.88
C GLU A 153 1.42 -9.41 13.29
N ALA A 154 2.14 -8.88 12.29
CA ALA A 154 3.24 -7.96 12.51
C ALA A 154 2.78 -6.69 13.26
N TRP A 155 1.65 -6.11 12.83
CA TRP A 155 1.07 -4.93 13.47
C TRP A 155 0.56 -5.20 14.89
N ALA A 156 -0.10 -6.33 15.13
CA ALA A 156 -0.63 -6.70 16.45
C ALA A 156 0.50 -6.90 17.46
N LYS A 157 1.58 -7.58 17.06
CA LYS A 157 2.79 -7.76 17.88
C LYS A 157 3.39 -6.42 18.32
N LYS A 158 3.38 -5.42 17.44
CA LYS A 158 3.87 -4.07 17.73
C LYS A 158 2.91 -3.26 18.60
N SER A 159 1.64 -3.23 18.21
CA SER A 159 0.61 -2.42 18.86
C SER A 159 0.18 -2.96 20.23
N GLY A 160 0.62 -4.18 20.59
CA GLY A 160 0.24 -4.85 21.83
C GLY A 160 -1.16 -5.44 21.80
N ASN A 161 -1.87 -5.35 20.68
CA ASN A 161 -3.22 -5.90 20.53
C ASN A 161 -3.19 -7.41 20.33
N LYS A 162 -4.24 -8.10 20.76
CA LYS A 162 -4.30 -9.57 20.72
C LYS A 162 -5.13 -10.04 19.53
N ILE A 163 -4.55 -10.85 18.66
CA ILE A 163 -5.29 -11.55 17.61
C ILE A 163 -5.94 -12.80 18.21
N LEU A 164 -7.27 -12.87 18.14
CA LEU A 164 -8.07 -14.01 18.60
C LEU A 164 -8.35 -15.02 17.47
N LYS A 165 -8.45 -14.54 16.23
CA LYS A 165 -8.67 -15.34 15.03
C LYS A 165 -7.92 -14.71 13.86
N ASN A 166 -7.26 -15.52 13.05
CA ASN A 166 -6.68 -15.15 11.77
C ASN A 166 -6.80 -16.36 10.85
N VAL A 167 -7.79 -16.36 9.95
CA VAL A 167 -8.11 -17.51 9.10
C VAL A 167 -8.27 -17.05 7.66
N VAL A 168 -7.59 -17.72 6.74
CA VAL A 168 -7.71 -17.49 5.30
C VAL A 168 -8.76 -18.46 4.73
N GLU A 169 -9.87 -17.93 4.22
CA GLU A 169 -10.99 -18.69 3.64
C GLU A 169 -11.47 -18.00 2.35
N ASN A 170 -11.70 -18.77 1.27
CA ASN A 170 -12.23 -18.27 -0.01
C ASN A 170 -11.50 -17.04 -0.59
N ASN A 171 -10.16 -17.01 -0.50
CA ASN A 171 -9.31 -15.91 -0.96
C ASN A 171 -9.48 -14.58 -0.19
N ALA A 172 -10.13 -14.63 0.98
CA ALA A 172 -10.22 -13.53 1.93
C ALA A 172 -9.62 -13.94 3.28
N VAL A 173 -9.21 -12.95 4.08
CA VAL A 173 -8.66 -13.14 5.42
C VAL A 173 -9.67 -12.64 6.45
N ASN A 174 -10.12 -13.54 7.32
CA ASN A 174 -11.05 -13.26 8.41
C ASN A 174 -10.29 -13.17 9.74
N ILE A 175 -10.30 -11.99 10.36
CA ILE A 175 -9.51 -11.67 11.53
C ILE A 175 -10.42 -11.18 12.66
N ILE A 176 -10.13 -11.58 13.90
CA ILE A 176 -10.72 -11.00 15.11
C ILE A 176 -9.58 -10.50 15.99
N ILE A 177 -9.61 -9.20 16.31
CA ILE A 177 -8.60 -8.51 17.12
C ILE A 177 -9.28 -7.98 18.38
N GLU A 178 -8.66 -8.19 19.54
CA GLU A 178 -9.08 -7.63 20.81
C GLU A 178 -8.12 -6.53 21.24
N LYS A 179 -8.66 -5.34 21.56
CA LYS A 179 -7.86 -4.22 22.03
C LYS A 179 -7.34 -4.49 23.43
N GLN A 180 -6.03 -4.36 23.63
CA GLN A 180 -5.42 -4.43 24.95
C GLN A 180 -5.19 -3.02 25.50
N GLU A 181 -5.11 -2.88 26.83
CA GLU A 181 -4.62 -1.65 27.43
C GLU A 181 -3.17 -1.44 27.00
N ASN A 182 -2.86 -0.21 26.54
CA ASN A 182 -1.48 0.18 26.27
C ASN A 182 -0.72 0.14 27.60
N GLN A 183 0.10 -0.88 27.79
CA GLN A 183 1.20 -0.77 28.73
C GLN A 183 2.25 0.15 28.10
N ASP A 184 2.13 1.46 28.32
CA ASP A 184 3.28 2.36 28.33
C ASP A 184 4.21 1.87 29.44
N ASN A 185 5.04 0.89 29.12
CA ASN A 185 6.14 0.47 29.98
C ASN A 185 7.32 1.39 29.70
N ASP A 186 7.29 2.54 30.38
CA ASP A 186 8.46 3.34 30.68
C ASP A 186 9.34 2.55 31.65
N ALA A 187 10.13 1.63 31.10
CA ALA A 187 11.23 0.96 31.78
C ALA A 187 12.40 0.88 30.80
N PRO A 188 13.63 1.22 31.21
CA PRO A 188 14.79 1.08 30.35
C PRO A 188 15.03 -0.42 30.11
N LYS A 189 14.45 -0.97 29.06
CA LYS A 189 14.78 -2.31 28.58
C LYS A 189 16.24 -2.28 28.16
N MET A 190 17.04 -3.22 28.68
CA MET A 190 18.33 -3.55 28.09
C MET A 190 18.15 -3.60 26.57
N MET A 191 18.93 -2.79 25.87
CA MET A 191 18.81 -2.66 24.42
C MET A 191 19.31 -3.98 23.82
N GLU A 192 18.37 -4.86 23.50
CA GLU A 192 18.63 -6.00 22.61
C GLU A 192 19.22 -5.39 21.33
N THR A 193 20.47 -5.73 21.02
CA THR A 193 21.12 -5.19 19.82
C THR A 193 20.41 -5.78 18.62
N LYS A 194 19.49 -5.01 18.05
CA LYS A 194 18.82 -5.33 16.79
C LYS A 194 19.90 -5.55 15.75
N ASP A 195 20.14 -6.79 15.34
CA ASP A 195 21.24 -7.18 14.44
C ASP A 195 20.76 -7.70 13.09
N GLY A 196 19.47 -7.56 12.77
CA GLY A 196 18.93 -7.90 11.46
C GLY A 196 19.36 -6.96 10.33
N ALA A 197 19.10 -7.38 9.10
CA ALA A 197 19.15 -6.56 7.89
C ALA A 197 17.86 -6.74 7.08
N THR A 198 17.26 -5.63 6.66
CA THR A 198 16.10 -5.63 5.75
C THR A 198 16.44 -4.89 4.48
N MET A 199 15.85 -5.33 3.37
CA MET A 199 15.95 -4.60 2.12
C MET A 199 14.69 -4.69 1.28
N VAL A 200 14.28 -3.57 0.71
CA VAL A 200 13.30 -3.52 -0.37
C VAL A 200 14.02 -3.74 -1.70
N VAL A 201 13.65 -4.79 -2.41
CA VAL A 201 14.09 -5.05 -3.79
C VAL A 201 12.97 -4.57 -4.72
N PHE A 202 13.09 -3.31 -5.14
CA PHE A 202 12.18 -2.68 -6.08
C PHE A 202 12.65 -2.89 -7.53
N SER A 203 13.96 -2.86 -7.75
CA SER A 203 14.55 -2.94 -9.08
C SER A 203 14.52 -4.36 -9.66
N GLY A 204 14.15 -4.47 -10.95
CA GLY A 204 14.18 -5.70 -11.74
C GLY A 204 15.42 -5.85 -12.64
N ASP A 205 16.52 -5.19 -12.28
CA ASP A 205 17.78 -5.21 -13.04
C ASP A 205 18.71 -6.31 -12.50
N LEU A 206 19.35 -7.08 -13.39
CA LEU A 206 20.25 -8.19 -13.06
C LEU A 206 21.36 -7.79 -12.10
N ASP A 207 22.03 -6.66 -12.36
CA ASP A 207 23.16 -6.16 -11.56
C ASP A 207 22.75 -5.67 -10.18
N LYS A 208 21.57 -5.03 -10.06
CA LYS A 208 21.03 -4.62 -8.77
C LYS A 208 20.53 -5.81 -7.95
N ALA A 209 19.80 -6.73 -8.59
CA ALA A 209 19.39 -7.99 -7.95
C ALA A 209 20.61 -8.78 -7.46
N LEU A 210 21.66 -8.88 -8.28
CA LEU A 210 22.92 -9.51 -7.88
C LEU A 210 23.53 -8.84 -6.64
N ALA A 211 23.57 -7.50 -6.61
CA ALA A 211 24.06 -6.76 -5.46
C ALA A 211 23.22 -7.03 -4.20
N SER A 212 21.88 -7.06 -4.33
CA SER A 212 20.97 -7.39 -3.22
C SER A 212 21.26 -8.76 -2.62
N PHE A 213 21.43 -9.79 -3.46
CA PHE A 213 21.73 -11.15 -2.99
C PHE A 213 23.14 -11.31 -2.43
N ILE A 214 24.13 -10.57 -2.95
CA ILE A 214 25.48 -10.52 -2.37
C ILE A 214 25.43 -9.92 -0.96
N ILE A 215 24.72 -8.80 -0.79
CA ILE A 215 24.57 -8.15 0.53
C ILE A 215 23.80 -9.06 1.49
N ALA A 216 22.69 -9.67 1.03
CA ALA A 216 21.86 -10.55 1.84
C ALA A 216 22.61 -11.79 2.33
N THR A 217 23.31 -12.48 1.42
CA THR A 217 24.10 -13.68 1.78
C THR A 217 25.30 -13.32 2.67
N GLY A 218 25.96 -12.19 2.41
CA GLY A 218 27.00 -11.62 3.27
C GLY A 218 26.50 -11.34 4.69
N ALA A 219 25.38 -10.62 4.82
CA ALA A 219 24.75 -10.34 6.11
C ALA A 219 24.35 -11.64 6.85
N ARG A 220 23.76 -12.62 6.15
CA ARG A 220 23.46 -13.94 6.74
C ARG A 220 24.71 -14.68 7.24
N SER A 221 25.79 -14.66 6.45
CA SER A 221 27.07 -15.26 6.86
C SER A 221 27.70 -14.61 8.09
N MET A 222 27.34 -13.36 8.37
CA MET A 222 27.74 -12.63 9.56
C MET A 222 26.79 -12.87 10.75
N GLY A 223 25.83 -13.81 10.62
CA GLY A 223 24.88 -14.16 11.67
C GLY A 223 23.68 -13.21 11.78
N ARG A 224 23.47 -12.32 10.80
CA ARG A 224 22.32 -11.42 10.80
C ARG A 224 21.09 -12.12 10.25
N GLU A 225 19.94 -11.91 10.87
CA GLU A 225 18.65 -12.24 10.24
C GLU A 225 18.41 -11.30 9.05
N VAL A 226 17.97 -11.84 7.91
CA VAL A 226 17.82 -11.07 6.67
C VAL A 226 16.44 -11.27 6.08
N THR A 227 15.74 -10.16 5.86
CA THR A 227 14.47 -10.11 5.11
C THR A 227 14.64 -9.31 3.82
N MET A 228 14.25 -9.89 2.70
CA MET A 228 14.19 -9.24 1.39
C MET A 228 12.72 -9.10 0.96
N PHE A 229 12.26 -7.87 0.77
CA PHE A 229 10.89 -7.56 0.34
C PHE A 229 10.87 -7.17 -1.14
N PHE A 230 10.31 -8.04 -1.98
CA PHE A 230 10.25 -7.88 -3.43
C PHE A 230 8.94 -7.18 -3.82
N THR A 231 9.07 -6.04 -4.49
CA THR A 231 7.93 -5.22 -4.93
C THR A 231 8.17 -4.73 -6.35
N PHE A 232 7.11 -4.38 -7.07
CA PHE A 232 7.16 -3.95 -8.47
C PHE A 232 8.07 -4.86 -9.33
N TRP A 233 9.06 -4.28 -10.03
CA TRP A 233 9.96 -4.97 -10.95
C TRP A 233 10.79 -6.05 -10.26
N GLY A 234 11.06 -5.90 -8.96
CA GLY A 234 11.75 -6.88 -8.13
C GLY A 234 11.04 -8.24 -8.08
N LEU A 235 9.71 -8.30 -8.24
CA LEU A 235 8.99 -9.57 -8.30
C LEU A 235 9.50 -10.49 -9.42
N SER A 236 10.01 -9.93 -10.53
CA SER A 236 10.57 -10.71 -11.64
C SER A 236 11.87 -11.44 -11.27
N VAL A 237 12.53 -11.03 -10.19
CA VAL A 237 13.76 -11.66 -9.68
C VAL A 237 13.46 -13.02 -9.06
N ILE A 238 12.31 -13.16 -8.41
CA ILE A 238 11.90 -14.35 -7.63
C ILE A 238 10.87 -15.23 -8.35
N LYS A 239 10.65 -15.01 -9.65
CA LYS A 239 9.81 -15.88 -10.49
C LYS A 239 10.46 -17.26 -10.66
N ASP A 240 9.67 -18.31 -10.52
CA ASP A 240 10.10 -19.68 -10.77
C ASP A 240 10.22 -19.93 -12.29
N PRO A 241 11.43 -20.21 -12.81
CA PRO A 241 11.61 -20.52 -14.23
C PRO A 241 10.86 -21.79 -14.68
N ASN A 242 10.47 -22.67 -13.75
CA ASN A 242 9.76 -23.92 -14.03
C ASN A 242 8.24 -23.81 -13.82
N ALA A 243 7.74 -22.62 -13.44
CA ALA A 243 6.31 -22.41 -13.25
C ALA A 243 5.51 -22.72 -14.51
N LYS A 244 4.33 -23.32 -14.32
CA LYS A 244 3.39 -23.57 -15.43
C LYS A 244 2.89 -22.23 -15.96
N LYS A 245 2.83 -22.09 -17.29
CA LYS A 245 2.27 -20.89 -17.92
C LYS A 245 0.78 -20.78 -17.60
N ILE A 246 0.40 -19.72 -16.90
CA ILE A 246 -0.99 -19.41 -16.58
C ILE A 246 -1.62 -18.67 -17.75
N LYS A 247 -2.85 -19.05 -18.12
CA LYS A 247 -3.61 -18.35 -19.16
C LYS A 247 -4.16 -17.05 -18.59
N LYS A 248 -3.62 -15.92 -19.06
CA LYS A 248 -4.06 -14.57 -18.70
C LYS A 248 -4.81 -13.90 -19.85
N SER A 249 -5.71 -12.98 -19.52
CA SER A 249 -6.54 -12.23 -20.46
C SER A 249 -6.27 -10.73 -20.41
N GLY A 250 -6.59 -9.99 -21.49
CA GLY A 250 -6.53 -8.53 -21.49
C GLY A 250 -5.14 -7.96 -21.19
N ILE A 251 -5.07 -7.03 -20.23
CA ILE A 251 -3.85 -6.31 -19.84
C ILE A 251 -2.86 -7.21 -19.08
N ASP A 252 -3.35 -8.20 -18.34
CA ASP A 252 -2.53 -9.16 -17.60
C ASP A 252 -1.63 -9.98 -18.54
N LYS A 253 -2.15 -10.29 -19.73
CA LYS A 253 -1.37 -10.96 -20.78
C LYS A 253 -0.25 -10.07 -21.31
N LEU A 254 -0.48 -8.75 -21.38
CA LEU A 254 0.54 -7.78 -21.80
C LEU A 254 1.65 -7.70 -20.75
N PHE A 255 1.30 -7.57 -19.47
CA PHE A 255 2.28 -7.58 -18.38
C PHE A 255 3.08 -8.89 -18.36
N SER A 256 2.42 -10.04 -18.46
CA SER A 256 3.10 -11.34 -18.51
C SER A 256 4.06 -11.50 -19.70
N ALA A 257 3.75 -10.88 -20.85
CA ALA A 257 4.63 -10.91 -22.02
C ALA A 257 5.81 -9.94 -21.93
N MET A 258 5.65 -8.80 -21.24
CA MET A 258 6.66 -7.76 -21.12
C MET A 258 7.64 -8.00 -19.96
N LEU A 259 7.16 -8.61 -18.88
CA LEU A 259 7.97 -8.87 -17.69
C LEU A 259 8.92 -10.05 -17.89
N PRO A 260 10.17 -9.98 -17.38
CA PRO A 260 11.06 -11.12 -17.37
C PRO A 260 10.43 -12.34 -16.70
N ASN A 261 10.69 -13.53 -17.25
CA ASN A 261 10.11 -14.77 -16.72
C ASN A 261 10.95 -15.45 -15.65
N SER A 262 12.15 -14.94 -15.36
CA SER A 262 13.06 -15.50 -14.36
C SER A 262 14.21 -14.53 -14.09
N ALA A 263 14.92 -14.73 -12.98
CA ALA A 263 16.20 -14.07 -12.67
C ALA A 263 17.22 -14.08 -13.83
N ASN A 264 17.23 -15.14 -14.65
CA ASN A 264 18.15 -15.26 -15.78
C ASN A 264 17.82 -14.33 -16.96
N HIS A 265 16.62 -13.76 -17.02
CA HIS A 265 16.19 -12.94 -18.16
C HIS A 265 16.12 -11.45 -17.82
N LEU A 266 16.57 -11.06 -16.63
CA LEU A 266 16.59 -9.66 -16.19
C LEU A 266 17.53 -8.82 -17.06
N PRO A 267 17.12 -7.60 -17.48
CA PRO A 267 18.00 -6.65 -18.16
C PRO A 267 19.09 -6.16 -17.20
N ILE A 268 20.13 -5.51 -17.71
CA ILE A 268 21.09 -4.78 -16.87
C ILE A 268 20.68 -3.30 -16.77
N SER A 269 20.90 -2.68 -15.61
CA SER A 269 20.42 -1.32 -15.30
C SER A 269 21.00 -0.25 -16.23
N LYS A 270 22.24 -0.46 -16.70
CA LYS A 270 22.96 0.42 -17.63
C LYS A 270 23.64 -0.40 -18.71
N MET A 271 23.81 0.19 -19.89
CA MET A 271 24.48 -0.44 -21.04
C MET A 271 23.80 -1.72 -21.57
N ASN A 272 22.48 -1.86 -21.42
CA ASN A 272 21.77 -3.08 -21.85
C ASN A 272 21.95 -3.38 -23.34
N MET A 273 22.05 -2.36 -24.21
CA MET A 273 22.35 -2.48 -25.65
C MET A 273 21.50 -3.59 -26.34
N LEU A 274 20.18 -3.53 -26.18
CA LEU A 274 19.23 -4.53 -26.68
C LEU A 274 19.55 -5.97 -26.22
N GLY A 275 20.08 -6.13 -25.02
CA GLY A 275 20.46 -7.42 -24.40
C GLY A 275 21.92 -7.85 -24.66
N ALA A 276 22.68 -7.13 -25.50
CA ALA A 276 24.10 -7.43 -25.71
C ALA A 276 24.92 -7.21 -24.43
N GLY A 277 24.61 -6.15 -23.67
CA GLY A 277 25.26 -5.86 -22.40
C GLY A 277 25.02 -6.94 -21.36
N GLN A 278 23.80 -7.46 -21.27
CA GLN A 278 23.46 -8.57 -20.37
C GLN A 278 24.28 -9.83 -20.68
N LYS A 279 24.41 -10.20 -21.96
CA LYS A 279 25.22 -11.35 -22.39
C LYS A 279 26.70 -11.14 -22.09
N MET A 280 27.22 -9.93 -22.36
CA MET A 280 28.60 -9.56 -22.05
C MET A 280 28.88 -9.65 -20.54
N MET A 281 28.00 -9.10 -19.70
CA MET A 281 28.14 -9.13 -18.25
C MET A 281 28.16 -10.57 -17.73
N LYS A 282 27.22 -11.43 -18.16
CA LYS A 282 27.21 -12.85 -17.78
C LYS A 282 28.47 -13.59 -18.19
N ASN A 283 28.99 -13.32 -19.39
CA ASN A 283 30.24 -13.93 -19.84
C ASN A 283 31.43 -13.50 -18.97
N ILE A 284 31.51 -12.22 -18.59
CA ILE A 284 32.54 -11.71 -17.68
C ILE A 284 32.38 -12.32 -16.28
N MET A 285 31.16 -12.39 -15.75
CA MET A 285 30.85 -13.04 -14.47
C MET A 285 31.32 -14.49 -14.45
N ASN A 286 30.97 -15.27 -15.48
CA ASN A 286 31.40 -16.67 -15.61
C ASN A 286 32.93 -16.80 -15.65
N LYS A 287 33.62 -15.95 -16.43
CA LYS A 287 35.09 -15.94 -16.46
C LYS A 287 35.70 -15.61 -15.10
N LYS A 288 35.08 -14.71 -14.35
CA LYS A 288 35.49 -14.32 -13.00
C LYS A 288 34.94 -15.25 -11.91
N LYS A 289 34.24 -16.33 -12.28
CA LYS A 289 33.63 -17.31 -11.36
C LYS A 289 32.64 -16.68 -10.37
N VAL A 290 31.96 -15.61 -10.77
CA VAL A 290 30.83 -15.06 -10.01
C VAL A 290 29.66 -16.00 -10.19
N GLU A 291 29.04 -16.43 -9.09
CA GLU A 291 27.86 -17.30 -9.12
C GLU A 291 26.72 -16.66 -9.93
N ALA A 292 25.89 -17.49 -10.57
CA ALA A 292 24.70 -16.99 -11.25
C ALA A 292 23.66 -16.51 -10.22
N LEU A 293 22.87 -15.50 -10.58
CA LEU A 293 21.81 -14.98 -9.71
C LEU A 293 20.83 -16.08 -9.26
N SER A 294 20.46 -17.01 -10.16
CA SER A 294 19.60 -18.14 -9.81
C SER A 294 20.20 -19.03 -8.72
N THR A 295 21.52 -19.25 -8.75
CA THR A 295 22.24 -19.99 -7.71
C THR A 295 22.28 -19.22 -6.40
N MET A 296 22.51 -17.90 -6.45
CA MET A 296 22.49 -17.06 -5.24
C MET A 296 21.13 -17.03 -4.55
N ILE A 297 20.03 -17.02 -5.32
CA ILE A 297 18.67 -17.07 -4.78
C ILE A 297 18.47 -18.36 -3.97
N GLN A 298 18.84 -19.51 -4.54
CA GLN A 298 18.75 -20.81 -3.85
C GLN A 298 19.65 -20.88 -2.62
N LYS A 299 20.84 -20.28 -2.70
CA LYS A 299 21.77 -20.21 -1.58
C LYS A 299 21.24 -19.33 -0.46
N ALA A 300 20.65 -18.18 -0.80
CA ALA A 300 20.01 -17.28 0.14
C ALA A 300 18.87 -17.99 0.90
N ASP A 301 18.02 -18.73 0.18
CA ASP A 301 17.01 -19.60 0.80
C ASP A 301 17.63 -20.62 1.77
N SER A 302 18.65 -21.37 1.33
CA SER A 302 19.34 -22.37 2.18
C SER A 302 20.01 -21.78 3.44
N LEU A 303 20.35 -20.48 3.41
CA LEU A 303 20.89 -19.73 4.54
C LEU A 303 19.80 -19.11 5.43
N GLY A 304 18.52 -19.32 5.11
CA GLY A 304 17.37 -18.81 5.83
C GLY A 304 17.01 -17.37 5.51
N VAL A 305 17.48 -16.78 4.39
CA VAL A 305 17.02 -15.44 3.97
C VAL A 305 15.51 -15.47 3.73
N LYS A 306 14.77 -14.66 4.48
CA LYS A 306 13.33 -14.54 4.33
C LYS A 306 13.01 -13.70 3.10
N MET A 307 12.31 -14.26 2.12
CA MET A 307 11.95 -13.58 0.89
C MET A 307 10.44 -13.37 0.84
N ILE A 308 10.01 -12.11 0.82
CA ILE A 308 8.60 -11.72 0.88
C ILE A 308 8.21 -11.07 -0.44
N ALA A 309 7.16 -11.56 -1.08
CA ALA A 309 6.53 -10.94 -2.25
C ALA A 309 5.40 -10.00 -1.82
N CYS A 310 5.46 -8.76 -2.30
CA CYS A 310 4.44 -7.75 -2.09
C CYS A 310 3.13 -8.12 -2.80
N THR A 311 2.08 -8.43 -2.04
CA THR A 311 0.77 -8.86 -2.59
C THR A 311 0.11 -7.81 -3.48
N MET A 312 0.16 -6.52 -3.09
CA MET A 312 -0.32 -5.43 -3.94
C MET A 312 0.42 -5.39 -5.29
N SER A 313 1.74 -5.52 -5.27
CA SER A 313 2.52 -5.51 -6.52
C SER A 313 2.24 -6.73 -7.38
N MET A 314 1.97 -7.88 -6.77
CA MET A 314 1.56 -9.08 -7.48
C MET A 314 0.24 -8.86 -8.21
N ASP A 315 -0.76 -8.32 -7.52
CA ASP A 315 -2.07 -8.01 -8.09
C ASP A 315 -1.96 -7.00 -9.25
N VAL A 316 -1.28 -5.87 -9.01
CA VAL A 316 -1.08 -4.82 -10.03
C VAL A 316 -0.33 -5.31 -11.27
N MET A 317 0.64 -6.21 -11.10
CA MET A 317 1.46 -6.73 -12.21
C MET A 317 0.92 -8.06 -12.76
N ALA A 318 -0.24 -8.49 -12.28
CA ALA A 318 -0.87 -9.76 -12.58
C ALA A 318 0.13 -10.92 -12.49
N ILE A 319 0.78 -11.09 -11.33
CA ILE A 319 1.68 -12.21 -11.02
C ILE A 319 1.01 -13.10 -9.99
N GLU A 320 0.83 -14.36 -10.35
CA GLU A 320 0.19 -15.35 -9.49
C GLU A 320 1.20 -16.02 -8.56
N LYS A 321 0.72 -16.58 -7.45
CA LYS A 321 1.58 -17.27 -6.47
C LYS A 321 2.35 -18.43 -7.09
N GLU A 322 1.71 -19.17 -7.98
CA GLU A 322 2.28 -20.34 -8.65
C GLU A 322 3.38 -19.98 -9.65
N GLU A 323 3.55 -18.70 -9.97
CA GLU A 323 4.64 -18.19 -10.81
C GLU A 323 5.90 -17.80 -9.99
N LEU A 324 5.83 -17.80 -8.66
CA LEU A 324 6.94 -17.49 -7.77
C LEU A 324 7.60 -18.75 -7.22
N LEU A 325 8.84 -18.62 -6.75
CA LEU A 325 9.58 -19.70 -6.11
C LEU A 325 8.84 -20.20 -4.86
N PRO A 326 8.85 -21.52 -4.58
CA PRO A 326 7.97 -22.14 -3.58
C PRO A 326 8.26 -21.72 -2.12
N PHE A 327 9.45 -21.22 -1.83
CA PHE A 327 9.86 -20.73 -0.50
C PHE A 327 9.56 -19.24 -0.29
N VAL A 328 8.97 -18.56 -1.27
CA VAL A 328 8.61 -17.14 -1.15
C VAL A 328 7.37 -17.00 -0.28
N GLU A 329 7.47 -16.15 0.75
CA GLU A 329 6.36 -15.74 1.59
C GLU A 329 5.59 -14.58 0.95
N PHE A 330 4.34 -14.37 1.38
CA PHE A 330 3.47 -13.32 0.86
C PHE A 330 3.09 -12.35 1.98
N GLY A 331 3.25 -11.06 1.73
CA GLY A 331 2.91 -10.02 2.70
C GLY A 331 2.84 -8.65 2.06
N GLY A 332 2.25 -7.70 2.77
CA GLY A 332 2.25 -6.30 2.38
C GLY A 332 3.33 -5.51 3.12
N VAL A 333 3.17 -4.18 3.14
CA VAL A 333 4.11 -3.27 3.80
C VAL A 333 4.14 -3.48 5.32
N GLY A 334 3.05 -3.98 5.92
CA GLY A 334 2.99 -4.23 7.36
C GLY A 334 4.00 -5.29 7.80
N THR A 335 4.06 -6.41 7.07
CA THR A 335 5.01 -7.49 7.30
C THR A 335 6.44 -6.99 7.19
N TYR A 336 6.74 -6.21 6.14
CA TYR A 336 8.07 -5.64 5.94
C TYR A 336 8.51 -4.68 7.05
N LEU A 337 7.62 -3.78 7.47
CA LEU A 337 7.90 -2.82 8.53
C LEU A 337 8.09 -3.52 9.88
N GLY A 338 7.33 -4.57 10.16
CA GLY A 338 7.51 -5.40 11.35
C GLY A 338 8.89 -6.07 11.42
N ASP A 339 9.39 -6.58 10.29
CA ASP A 339 10.74 -7.16 10.21
C ASP A 339 11.84 -6.07 10.33
N THR A 340 11.60 -4.89 9.76
CA THR A 340 12.53 -3.76 9.82
C THR A 340 12.73 -3.24 11.24
N GLU A 341 11.73 -3.37 12.11
CA GLU A 341 11.86 -2.98 13.50
C GLU A 341 12.89 -3.80 14.28
N ASN A 342 13.20 -5.02 13.87
CA ASN A 342 14.21 -5.87 14.51
C ASN A 342 15.58 -5.79 13.81
N SER A 343 15.71 -4.88 12.84
CA SER A 343 16.88 -4.69 11.99
C SER A 343 17.55 -3.34 12.25
N ASN A 344 18.88 -3.30 12.14
CA ASN A 344 19.65 -2.04 12.19
C ASN A 344 20.17 -1.60 10.82
N LEU A 345 19.92 -2.39 9.77
CA LEU A 345 20.29 -2.09 8.39
C LEU A 345 19.04 -2.18 7.52
N ASN A 346 18.65 -1.08 6.88
CA ASN A 346 17.51 -1.01 5.96
C ASN A 346 17.97 -0.42 4.63
N LEU A 347 17.79 -1.15 3.53
CA LEU A 347 18.20 -0.72 2.18
C LEU A 347 17.00 -0.68 1.22
N PHE A 348 17.06 0.20 0.23
CA PHE A 348 16.12 0.24 -0.89
C PHE A 348 16.92 0.11 -2.19
N ILE A 349 16.66 -0.94 -2.98
CA ILE A 349 17.48 -1.37 -4.12
C ILE A 349 16.66 -1.48 -5.40
#